data_AF-A0AAJ7U4Y9-F1
#
_entry.id   AF-A0AAJ7U4Y9-F1
#
_cell.length_a   1.000
_cell.length_b   1.000
_cell.length_c   1.000
_cell.angle_alpha   90.00
_cell.angle_beta   90.00
_cell.angle_gamma   90.00
#
_symmetry.space_group_name_H-M   'P 1'
#
loop_
_entity.id
_entity.type
_entity.pdbx_description
1 polymer ?
#
loop_
_entity_poly.entity_id
_entity_poly.type
_entity_poly.pdbx_seq_one_letter_code
_entity_poly.pdbx_strand_id
1 'polypeptide(L)'
;MSSQLSVLLCVGDRARLALMSRGAGLEESRAAFRRAFAGEREEAMAAALRGDFAVQLYSEQWGSFVDAGPEMSIEAPCRLRAVPLSGGRQTSRPLGLLEPHSSAFFCCDMQERFRPAIKFFGEIALVAQRLMEGARELDVPVVVTEQYPKGLGSTVPELNLAGARAVLPKTRFSMLVPEVEALLLGELGAVRSMVLFGVETHVCIQQTALELTARGYEVHVVGDATSSRSQTDRLLALQRLSRAGVIVTTSEAVLLQLVADKDHPKFRAVQALIKTSAPETGLVPSLG
;
A
#
# COMPACT_ATOMS: atom_id res chain seq x y z
N MET A 1 -12.49 -39.07 3.81
CA MET A 1 -11.93 -37.72 4.04
C MET A 1 -12.99 -36.86 4.70
N SER A 2 -12.65 -35.99 5.64
CA SER A 2 -13.61 -35.06 6.26
C SER A 2 -14.28 -34.20 5.17
N SER A 3 -15.62 -34.10 5.23
CA SER A 3 -16.40 -33.22 4.35
C SER A 3 -16.26 -31.74 4.73
N GLN A 4 -15.71 -31.45 5.90
CA GLN A 4 -15.44 -30.10 6.39
C GLN A 4 -13.95 -29.83 6.53
N LEU A 5 -13.59 -28.57 6.27
CA LEU A 5 -12.25 -28.03 6.29
C LEU A 5 -12.20 -26.83 7.24
N SER A 6 -11.11 -26.73 7.99
CA SER A 6 -10.80 -25.55 8.80
C SER A 6 -10.29 -24.43 7.91
N VAL A 7 -11.00 -23.30 7.90
CA VAL A 7 -10.64 -22.12 7.13
C VAL A 7 -10.45 -20.96 8.09
N LEU A 8 -9.29 -20.30 8.03
CA LEU A 8 -9.04 -19.08 8.79
C LEU A 8 -9.56 -17.88 8.00
N LEU A 9 -10.57 -17.21 8.53
CA LEU A 9 -11.19 -16.03 7.95
C LEU A 9 -10.57 -14.77 8.56
N CYS A 10 -9.91 -13.96 7.74
CA CYS A 10 -9.20 -12.74 8.14
C CYS A 10 -9.93 -11.49 7.64
N VAL A 11 -10.08 -10.48 8.50
CA VAL A 11 -10.62 -9.16 8.15
C VAL A 11 -9.82 -8.13 8.93
N GLY A 12 -9.16 -7.19 8.24
CA GLY A 12 -8.26 -6.27 8.94
C GLY A 12 -7.08 -7.01 9.60
N ASP A 13 -6.86 -6.72 10.87
CA ASP A 13 -5.92 -7.37 11.77
C ASP A 13 -6.55 -8.51 12.60
N ARG A 14 -7.78 -8.91 12.28
CA ARG A 14 -8.57 -9.90 13.03
C ARG A 14 -8.69 -11.20 12.24
N ALA A 15 -8.77 -12.31 12.98
CA ALA A 15 -9.03 -13.62 12.40
C ALA A 15 -10.04 -14.44 13.23
N ARG A 16 -10.79 -15.29 12.54
CA ARG A 16 -11.72 -16.28 13.12
C ARG A 16 -11.58 -17.60 12.38
N LEU A 17 -11.61 -18.69 13.12
CA LEU A 17 -11.66 -20.03 12.53
C LEU A 17 -13.10 -20.38 12.18
N ALA A 18 -13.32 -20.87 10.96
CA ALA A 18 -14.61 -21.39 10.51
C ALA A 18 -14.45 -22.81 9.96
N LEU A 19 -15.49 -23.63 10.12
CA LEU A 19 -15.62 -24.90 9.42
C LEU A 19 -16.43 -24.66 8.14
N MET A 20 -15.85 -25.03 7.01
CA MET A 20 -16.47 -24.87 5.69
C MET A 20 -16.51 -26.20 4.95
N SER A 21 -17.48 -26.36 4.06
CA SER A 21 -17.60 -27.55 3.22
C SER A 21 -16.42 -27.64 2.26
N ARG A 22 -15.91 -28.86 2.01
CA ARG A 22 -15.03 -29.10 0.86
C ARG A 22 -15.77 -28.76 -0.43
N GLY A 23 -15.12 -28.05 -1.33
CA GLY A 23 -15.71 -27.53 -2.56
C GLY A 23 -16.48 -26.21 -2.39
N ALA A 24 -16.50 -25.63 -1.18
CA ALA A 24 -17.11 -24.32 -0.96
C ALA A 24 -16.50 -23.27 -1.89
N GLY A 25 -17.36 -22.55 -2.59
CA GLY A 25 -16.97 -21.49 -3.52
C GLY A 25 -17.11 -20.08 -2.93
N LEU A 26 -16.95 -19.07 -3.80
CA LEU A 26 -16.88 -17.66 -3.41
C LEU A 26 -18.08 -17.18 -2.58
N GLU A 27 -19.31 -17.52 -2.97
CA GLU A 27 -20.52 -17.10 -2.26
C GLU A 27 -20.64 -17.72 -0.86
N GLU A 28 -20.25 -18.99 -0.71
CA GLU A 28 -20.23 -19.66 0.60
C GLU A 28 -19.16 -19.03 1.50
N SER A 29 -18.00 -18.67 0.94
CA SER A 29 -16.96 -17.91 1.65
C SER A 29 -17.45 -16.55 2.12
N ARG A 30 -18.14 -15.78 1.26
CA ARG A 30 -18.75 -14.48 1.63
C ARG A 30 -19.75 -14.64 2.78
N ALA A 31 -20.61 -15.65 2.69
CA ALA A 31 -21.56 -15.96 3.75
C ALA A 31 -20.86 -16.37 5.06
N ALA A 32 -19.75 -17.12 4.98
CA ALA A 32 -18.95 -17.50 6.14
C ALA A 32 -18.33 -16.28 6.84
N PHE A 33 -17.78 -15.31 6.09
CA PHE A 33 -17.30 -14.05 6.66
C PHE A 33 -18.39 -13.30 7.42
N ARG A 34 -19.56 -13.11 6.79
CA ARG A 34 -20.68 -12.41 7.42
C ARG A 34 -21.16 -13.10 8.70
N ARG A 35 -21.18 -14.43 8.75
CA ARG A 35 -21.53 -15.18 9.96
C ARG A 35 -20.46 -15.09 11.04
N ALA A 36 -19.19 -15.29 10.67
CA ALA A 36 -18.09 -15.38 11.63
C ALA A 36 -17.81 -14.05 12.37
N PHE A 37 -18.20 -12.93 11.75
CA PHE A 37 -18.04 -11.59 12.29
C PHE A 37 -19.39 -10.89 12.55
N ALA A 38 -20.49 -11.66 12.62
CA ALA A 38 -21.80 -11.12 13.00
C ALA A 38 -21.74 -10.56 14.43
N GLY A 39 -22.22 -9.33 14.63
CA GLY A 39 -22.23 -8.66 15.94
C GLY A 39 -20.94 -7.93 16.30
N GLU A 40 -20.03 -7.73 15.35
CA GLU A 40 -18.86 -6.89 15.58
C GLU A 40 -19.27 -5.43 15.88
N ARG A 41 -18.65 -4.85 16.92
CA ARG A 41 -18.95 -3.48 17.38
C ARG A 41 -18.14 -2.41 16.66
N GLU A 42 -17.07 -2.80 15.98
CA GLU A 42 -16.24 -1.90 15.20
C GLU A 42 -16.92 -1.52 13.89
N GLU A 43 -17.31 -0.25 13.78
CA GLU A 43 -18.18 0.24 12.72
C GLU A 43 -17.57 0.07 11.32
N ALA A 44 -16.25 0.27 11.19
CA ALA A 44 -15.53 0.12 9.92
C ALA A 44 -15.54 -1.35 9.42
N MET A 45 -15.24 -2.31 10.30
CA MET A 45 -15.26 -3.73 9.94
C MET A 45 -16.69 -4.23 9.70
N ALA A 46 -17.64 -3.77 10.50
CA ALA A 46 -19.04 -4.11 10.31
C ALA A 46 -19.58 -3.52 8.99
N ALA A 47 -19.16 -2.31 8.61
CA ALA A 47 -19.49 -1.71 7.32
C ALA A 47 -18.88 -2.49 6.15
N ALA A 48 -17.61 -2.86 6.27
CA ALA A 48 -16.88 -3.67 5.29
C ALA A 48 -17.59 -4.98 4.91
N LEU A 49 -18.16 -5.68 5.89
CA LEU A 49 -18.82 -6.98 5.67
C LEU A 49 -20.30 -6.86 5.30
N ARG A 50 -20.93 -5.71 5.57
CA ARG A 50 -22.27 -5.36 5.08
C ARG A 50 -22.26 -4.99 3.59
N GLY A 51 -21.18 -4.37 3.11
CA GLY A 51 -20.99 -4.00 1.71
C GLY A 51 -20.49 -5.14 0.82
N ASP A 52 -20.14 -4.77 -0.42
CA ASP A 52 -19.38 -5.65 -1.31
C ASP A 52 -17.91 -5.70 -0.87
N PHE A 53 -17.35 -6.90 -0.83
CA PHE A 53 -15.93 -7.14 -0.55
C PHE A 53 -15.38 -8.20 -1.50
N ALA A 54 -14.09 -8.17 -1.81
CA ALA A 54 -13.41 -9.27 -2.47
C ALA A 54 -13.02 -10.33 -1.42
N VAL A 55 -12.96 -11.59 -1.85
CA VAL A 55 -12.36 -12.66 -1.05
C VAL A 55 -11.01 -12.96 -1.69
N GLN A 56 -9.97 -12.96 -0.87
CA GLN A 56 -8.62 -13.33 -1.28
C GLN A 56 -8.18 -14.61 -0.60
N LEU A 57 -7.47 -15.46 -1.33
CA LEU A 57 -6.84 -16.68 -0.83
C LEU A 57 -5.36 -16.42 -0.56
N TYR A 58 -4.83 -16.87 0.58
CA TYR A 58 -3.38 -16.83 0.80
C TYR A 58 -2.68 -17.94 0.01
N SER A 59 -1.80 -17.57 -0.91
CA SER A 59 -0.90 -18.48 -1.61
C SER A 59 0.39 -18.65 -0.80
N GLU A 60 0.61 -19.85 -0.26
CA GLU A 60 1.89 -20.18 0.38
C GLU A 60 3.06 -20.10 -0.62
N GLN A 61 2.81 -20.46 -1.88
CA GLN A 61 3.82 -20.44 -2.93
C GLN A 61 4.31 -19.02 -3.23
N TRP A 62 3.42 -18.02 -3.19
CA TRP A 62 3.75 -16.63 -3.49
C TRP A 62 3.87 -15.75 -2.23
N GLY A 63 3.70 -16.35 -1.05
CA GLY A 63 3.74 -15.64 0.23
C GLY A 63 2.79 -14.43 0.29
N SER A 64 1.64 -14.50 -0.38
CA SER A 64 0.76 -13.34 -0.55
C SER A 64 -0.69 -13.75 -0.73
N PHE A 65 -1.60 -12.81 -0.44
CA PHE A 65 -3.02 -12.96 -0.74
C PHE A 65 -3.30 -12.66 -2.21
N VAL A 66 -4.13 -13.47 -2.84
CA VAL A 66 -4.55 -13.34 -4.24
C VAL A 66 -6.06 -13.28 -4.35
N ASP A 67 -6.60 -12.47 -5.26
CA ASP A 67 -8.04 -12.39 -5.51
C ASP A 67 -8.59 -13.74 -5.95
N ALA A 68 -9.60 -14.20 -5.22
CA ALA A 68 -10.27 -15.45 -5.53
C ALA A 68 -11.34 -15.18 -6.58
N GLY A 69 -11.17 -15.80 -7.75
CA GLY A 69 -12.11 -15.71 -8.86
C GLY A 69 -13.43 -16.44 -8.58
N PRO A 70 -14.43 -16.27 -9.46
CA PRO A 70 -15.74 -16.93 -9.34
C PRO A 70 -15.64 -18.47 -9.36
N GLU A 71 -14.57 -19.01 -9.93
CA GLU A 71 -14.32 -20.46 -10.04
C GLU A 71 -13.54 -21.04 -8.86
N MET A 72 -13.31 -20.27 -7.79
CA MET A 72 -12.60 -20.78 -6.61
C MET A 72 -13.36 -21.94 -5.97
N SER A 73 -12.63 -22.96 -5.50
CA SER A 73 -13.14 -24.01 -4.63
C SER A 73 -12.16 -24.31 -3.50
N ILE A 74 -12.68 -24.48 -2.28
CA ILE A 74 -11.85 -24.80 -1.11
C ILE A 74 -11.66 -26.32 -1.03
N GLU A 75 -10.46 -26.79 -1.38
CA GLU A 75 -10.09 -28.21 -1.35
C GLU A 75 -9.14 -28.59 -0.19
N ALA A 76 -8.63 -27.61 0.54
CA ALA A 76 -7.73 -27.82 1.67
C ALA A 76 -7.94 -26.75 2.74
N PRO A 77 -7.48 -26.98 3.99
CA PRO A 77 -7.40 -25.93 4.97
C PRO A 77 -6.63 -24.73 4.40
N CYS A 78 -7.21 -23.54 4.51
CA CYS A 78 -6.67 -22.35 3.87
C CYS A 78 -6.94 -21.10 4.70
N ARG A 79 -6.33 -19.99 4.27
CA ARG A 79 -6.54 -18.66 4.83
C ARG A 79 -7.23 -17.80 3.79
N LEU A 80 -8.38 -17.26 4.14
CA LEU A 80 -9.11 -16.30 3.32
C LEU A 80 -9.07 -14.92 3.96
N ARG A 81 -9.01 -13.87 3.16
CA ARG A 81 -9.10 -12.47 3.59
C ARG A 81 -10.29 -11.80 2.91
N ALA A 82 -11.12 -11.10 3.68
CA ALA A 82 -12.11 -10.18 3.11
C ALA A 82 -11.47 -8.81 2.91
N VAL A 83 -11.65 -8.25 1.71
CA VAL A 83 -11.14 -6.92 1.34
C VAL A 83 -12.33 -6.05 0.93
N PRO A 84 -12.69 -5.01 1.71
CA PRO A 84 -13.83 -4.15 1.38
C PRO A 84 -13.65 -3.52 0.00
N LEU A 85 -14.69 -3.53 -0.83
CA LEU A 85 -14.69 -2.84 -2.11
C LEU A 85 -15.31 -1.46 -1.91
N SER A 86 -14.48 -0.42 -1.84
CA SER A 86 -14.94 0.96 -1.80
C SER A 86 -15.45 1.37 -3.18
N GLY A 87 -16.76 1.62 -3.30
CA GLY A 87 -17.39 2.09 -4.53
C GLY A 87 -17.58 0.98 -5.57
N GLY A 88 -18.78 0.42 -5.65
CA GLY A 88 -19.06 -0.79 -6.42
C GLY A 88 -18.50 -0.80 -7.85
N ARG A 89 -17.45 -1.57 -8.11
CA ARG A 89 -17.21 -2.28 -9.39
C ARG A 89 -15.97 -3.19 -9.41
N GLN A 90 -16.15 -4.28 -10.17
CA GLN A 90 -15.24 -5.22 -10.83
C GLN A 90 -14.24 -6.05 -10.01
N THR A 91 -14.57 -7.35 -9.93
CA THR A 91 -13.88 -8.46 -9.26
C THR A 91 -12.74 -9.09 -10.07
N SER A 92 -12.10 -8.36 -10.99
CA SER A 92 -11.12 -8.98 -11.91
C SER A 92 -10.01 -8.05 -12.41
N ARG A 93 -9.57 -7.07 -11.61
CA ARG A 93 -8.40 -6.27 -12.00
C ARG A 93 -7.11 -7.00 -11.59
N PRO A 94 -6.08 -7.05 -12.44
CA PRO A 94 -4.80 -7.64 -12.07
C PRO A 94 -4.22 -6.94 -10.83
N LEU A 95 -3.76 -7.72 -9.84
CA LEU A 95 -3.08 -7.20 -8.66
C LEU A 95 -1.87 -6.36 -9.06
N GLY A 96 -1.70 -5.21 -8.41
CA GLY A 96 -0.53 -4.37 -8.64
C GLY A 96 -0.59 -3.50 -9.89
N LEU A 97 -1.76 -3.34 -10.50
CA LEU A 97 -1.97 -2.35 -11.54
C LEU A 97 -2.33 -0.99 -10.93
N LEU A 98 -1.46 0.00 -11.16
CA LEU A 98 -1.70 1.39 -10.79
C LEU A 98 -2.54 2.11 -11.86
N GLU A 99 -3.49 2.92 -11.41
CA GLU A 99 -4.32 3.82 -12.24
C GLU A 99 -4.41 5.16 -11.53
N PRO A 100 -4.27 6.31 -12.23
CA PRO A 100 -4.28 7.61 -11.58
C PRO A 100 -5.50 7.86 -10.68
N HIS A 101 -6.70 7.58 -11.18
CA HIS A 101 -7.97 7.86 -10.47
C HIS A 101 -8.26 6.93 -9.28
N SER A 102 -7.48 5.85 -9.09
CA SER A 102 -7.68 4.87 -8.01
C SER A 102 -6.43 4.71 -7.14
N SER A 103 -5.47 5.63 -7.27
CA SER A 103 -4.20 5.62 -6.55
C SER A 103 -4.07 6.85 -5.68
N ALA A 104 -3.36 6.73 -4.55
CA ALA A 104 -2.92 7.87 -3.76
C ALA A 104 -1.45 7.71 -3.37
N PHE A 105 -0.74 8.83 -3.28
CA PHE A 105 0.68 8.88 -2.95
C PHE A 105 0.85 9.32 -1.50
N PHE A 106 1.65 8.58 -0.74
CA PHE A 106 1.91 8.83 0.67
C PHE A 106 3.40 9.13 0.85
N CYS A 107 3.71 10.39 1.17
CA CYS A 107 5.06 10.86 1.47
C CYS A 107 5.27 10.86 2.99
N CYS A 108 6.05 9.88 3.46
CA CYS A 108 6.24 9.61 4.88
C CYS A 108 7.49 10.32 5.42
N ASP A 109 7.28 11.34 6.25
CA ASP A 109 8.24 11.86 7.22
C ASP A 109 9.60 12.30 6.62
N MET A 110 9.63 12.80 5.39
CA MET A 110 10.83 13.30 4.70
C MET A 110 11.31 14.64 5.29
N GLN A 111 11.80 14.62 6.52
CA GLN A 111 12.08 15.82 7.33
C GLN A 111 13.57 16.14 7.47
N GLU A 112 13.89 17.41 7.69
CA GLU A 112 15.27 17.94 7.72
C GLU A 112 16.21 17.22 8.69
N ARG A 113 15.76 16.90 9.91
CA ARG A 113 16.65 16.28 10.90
C ARG A 113 16.96 14.81 10.62
N PHE A 114 16.31 14.19 9.63
CA PHE A 114 16.69 12.84 9.17
C PHE A 114 17.90 12.86 8.21
N ARG A 115 18.15 13.98 7.53
CA ARG A 115 19.21 14.11 6.51
C ARG A 115 20.58 13.55 6.92
N PRO A 116 21.13 13.83 8.12
CA PRO A 116 22.46 13.31 8.49
C PRO A 116 22.47 11.83 8.85
N ALA A 117 21.31 11.25 9.19
CA ALA A 117 21.22 9.92 9.75
C ALA A 117 20.80 8.86 8.71
N ILE A 118 19.95 9.24 7.74
CA ILE A 118 19.45 8.34 6.72
C ILE A 118 20.48 8.16 5.60
N LYS A 119 20.72 6.90 5.24
CA LYS A 119 21.58 6.58 4.10
C LYS A 119 20.90 6.99 2.80
N PHE A 120 21.65 7.61 1.89
CA PHE A 120 21.15 8.08 0.60
C PHE A 120 20.00 9.09 0.70
N PHE A 121 19.98 9.93 1.74
CA PHE A 121 18.85 10.85 1.96
C PHE A 121 18.67 11.85 0.80
N GLY A 122 19.76 12.41 0.27
CA GLY A 122 19.68 13.35 -0.85
C GLY A 122 19.13 12.69 -2.11
N GLU A 123 19.55 11.46 -2.37
CA GLU A 123 19.14 10.64 -3.51
C GLU A 123 17.65 10.27 -3.40
N ILE A 124 17.19 9.74 -2.25
CA ILE A 124 15.77 9.41 -2.08
C ILE A 124 14.90 10.67 -2.04
N ALA A 125 15.40 11.83 -1.60
CA ALA A 125 14.68 13.10 -1.65
C ALA A 125 14.48 13.58 -3.09
N LEU A 126 15.50 13.45 -3.95
CA LEU A 126 15.38 13.71 -5.38
C LEU A 126 14.31 12.81 -6.02
N VAL A 127 14.32 11.52 -5.71
CA VAL A 127 13.34 10.56 -6.22
C VAL A 127 11.94 10.84 -5.67
N ALA A 128 11.82 11.19 -4.39
CA ALA A 128 10.55 11.59 -3.80
C ALA A 128 9.99 12.84 -4.50
N GLN A 129 10.81 13.87 -4.78
CA GLN A 129 10.36 15.04 -5.54
C GLN A 129 9.84 14.68 -6.93
N ARG A 130 10.52 13.77 -7.63
CA ARG A 130 10.06 13.22 -8.92
C ARG A 130 8.67 12.57 -8.79
N LEU A 131 8.42 11.80 -7.73
CA LEU A 131 7.10 11.21 -7.46
C LEU A 131 6.04 12.28 -7.17
N MET A 132 6.37 13.32 -6.40
CA MET A 132 5.47 14.44 -6.11
C MET A 132 5.07 15.18 -7.39
N GLU A 133 6.02 15.43 -8.30
CA GLU A 133 5.77 16.06 -9.60
C GLU A 133 4.93 15.18 -10.51
N GLY A 134 5.25 13.89 -10.60
CA GLY A 134 4.49 12.94 -11.39
C GLY A 134 3.05 12.79 -10.90
N ALA A 135 2.85 12.74 -9.57
CA ALA A 135 1.52 12.72 -8.97
C ALA A 135 0.71 13.96 -9.35
N ARG A 136 1.33 15.16 -9.30
CA ARG A 136 0.68 16.41 -9.70
C ARG A 136 0.31 16.42 -11.19
N GLU A 137 1.20 15.97 -12.07
CA GLU A 137 0.94 15.93 -13.52
C GLU A 137 -0.21 15.00 -13.91
N LEU A 138 -0.43 13.96 -13.10
CA LEU A 138 -1.40 12.89 -13.31
C LEU A 138 -2.65 13.03 -12.44
N ASP A 139 -2.79 14.15 -11.71
CA ASP A 139 -3.90 14.42 -10.79
C ASP A 139 -4.09 13.32 -9.72
N VAL A 140 -2.99 12.70 -9.29
CA VAL A 140 -2.97 11.69 -8.21
C VAL A 140 -2.82 12.41 -6.86
N PRO A 141 -3.73 12.20 -5.90
CA PRO A 141 -3.67 12.90 -4.63
C PRO A 141 -2.46 12.47 -3.79
N VAL A 142 -1.82 13.44 -3.14
CA VAL A 142 -0.68 13.21 -2.26
C VAL A 142 -1.01 13.57 -0.81
N VAL A 143 -0.71 12.68 0.13
CA VAL A 143 -0.75 12.94 1.58
C VAL A 143 0.66 12.91 2.12
N VAL A 144 1.03 13.93 2.90
CA VAL A 144 2.34 14.06 3.53
C VAL A 144 2.16 13.99 5.04
N THR A 145 3.05 13.27 5.73
CA THR A 145 3.13 13.31 7.19
C THR A 145 4.48 13.81 7.68
N GLU A 146 4.47 14.39 8.88
CA GLU A 146 5.66 14.78 9.61
C GLU A 146 5.66 14.13 11.01
N GLN A 147 6.65 13.31 11.30
CA GLN A 147 6.86 12.75 12.63
C GLN A 147 7.41 13.83 13.56
N TYR A 148 6.70 14.17 14.63
CA TYR A 148 7.11 15.11 15.68
C TYR A 148 7.89 16.33 15.15
N PRO A 149 7.28 17.17 14.29
CA PRO A 149 8.02 18.23 13.57
C PRO A 149 8.70 19.25 14.48
N LYS A 150 8.19 19.46 15.70
CA LYS A 150 8.86 20.27 16.72
C LYS A 150 10.29 19.79 17.03
N GLY A 151 10.53 18.48 17.01
CA GLY A 151 11.84 17.89 17.30
C GLY A 151 12.57 17.30 16.10
N LEU A 152 11.90 17.07 14.97
CA LEU A 152 12.50 16.50 13.75
C LEU A 152 12.55 17.49 12.57
N GLY A 153 12.03 18.70 12.75
CA GLY A 153 11.92 19.71 11.69
C GLY A 153 10.76 19.44 10.75
N SER A 154 10.55 20.35 9.81
CA SER A 154 9.56 20.18 8.75
C SER A 154 10.07 19.28 7.63
N THR A 155 9.17 18.90 6.73
CA THR A 155 9.50 18.28 5.45
C THR A 155 10.54 19.13 4.71
N VAL A 156 11.49 18.45 4.07
CA VAL A 156 12.63 19.09 3.41
C VAL A 156 12.20 20.01 2.27
N PRO A 157 12.85 21.17 2.08
CA PRO A 157 12.40 22.21 1.16
C PRO A 157 12.55 21.81 -0.31
N GLU A 158 13.34 20.77 -0.63
CA GLU A 158 13.41 20.23 -2.00
C GLU A 158 12.10 19.54 -2.42
N LEU A 159 11.25 19.13 -1.46
CA LEU A 159 9.93 18.57 -1.75
C LEU A 159 8.91 19.70 -1.91
N ASN A 160 8.45 19.91 -3.15
CA ASN A 160 7.40 20.88 -3.43
C ASN A 160 6.04 20.36 -2.97
N LEU A 161 5.61 20.82 -1.80
CA LEU A 161 4.33 20.46 -1.18
C LEU A 161 3.13 21.17 -1.82
N ALA A 162 3.33 22.06 -2.80
CA ALA A 162 2.23 22.69 -3.52
C ALA A 162 1.39 21.62 -4.24
N GLY A 163 0.11 21.55 -3.90
CA GLY A 163 -0.82 20.55 -4.41
C GLY A 163 -0.91 19.27 -3.55
N ALA A 164 -0.13 19.14 -2.47
CA ALA A 164 -0.39 18.10 -1.48
C ALA A 164 -1.78 18.30 -0.87
N ARG A 165 -2.54 17.21 -0.72
CA ARG A 165 -3.88 17.25 -0.14
C ARG A 165 -3.84 17.65 1.33
N ALA A 166 -2.82 17.19 2.04
CA ALA A 166 -2.56 17.54 3.43
C ALA A 166 -1.09 17.33 3.79
N VAL A 167 -0.62 18.10 4.77
CA VAL A 167 0.66 17.90 5.48
C VAL A 167 0.31 17.78 6.96
N LEU A 168 0.42 16.58 7.52
CA LEU A 168 -0.16 16.25 8.82
C LEU A 168 0.92 15.86 9.85
N PRO A 169 1.00 16.55 11.00
CA PRO A 169 1.91 16.16 12.06
C PRO A 169 1.42 14.91 12.78
N LYS A 170 2.33 14.05 13.21
CA LYS A 170 2.00 12.85 14.00
C LYS A 170 3.08 12.48 15.00
N THR A 171 2.71 11.70 16.00
CA THR A 171 3.66 10.99 16.88
C THR A 171 3.58 9.47 16.71
N ARG A 172 2.47 8.96 16.16
CA ARG A 172 2.33 7.57 15.73
C ARG A 172 3.29 7.29 14.57
N PHE A 173 3.95 6.13 14.60
CA PHE A 173 4.86 5.75 13.52
C PHE A 173 4.12 5.54 12.19
N SER A 174 3.04 4.76 12.19
CA SER A 174 2.15 4.66 11.02
C SER A 174 1.54 6.02 10.65
N MET A 175 1.43 6.29 9.34
CA MET A 175 0.74 7.47 8.81
C MET A 175 -0.76 7.45 9.06
N LEU A 176 -1.35 6.29 9.42
CA LEU A 176 -2.79 6.15 9.69
C LEU A 176 -3.16 6.72 11.07
N VAL A 177 -3.11 8.04 11.15
CA VAL A 177 -3.73 8.86 12.20
C VAL A 177 -5.16 9.22 11.79
N PRO A 178 -6.05 9.59 12.73
CA PRO A 178 -7.47 9.85 12.43
C PRO A 178 -7.69 10.83 11.28
N GLU A 179 -6.85 11.85 11.13
CA GLU A 179 -6.91 12.84 10.06
C GLU A 179 -6.60 12.23 8.68
N VAL A 180 -5.62 11.32 8.60
CA VAL A 180 -5.32 10.58 7.36
C VAL A 180 -6.42 9.57 7.03
N GLU A 181 -6.99 8.93 8.05
CA GLU A 181 -8.12 8.02 7.87
C GLU A 181 -9.37 8.74 7.36
N ALA A 182 -9.65 9.94 7.88
CA ALA A 182 -10.74 10.79 7.39
C ALA A 182 -10.54 11.17 5.92
N LEU A 183 -9.30 11.52 5.52
CA LEU A 183 -8.98 11.77 4.12
C LEU A 183 -9.22 10.53 3.24
N LEU A 184 -8.79 9.35 3.68
CA LEU A 184 -8.98 8.09 2.97
C LEU A 184 -10.46 7.74 2.77
N LEU A 185 -11.31 7.97 3.78
CA LEU A 185 -12.72 7.62 3.73
C LEU A 185 -13.59 8.66 2.99
N GLY A 186 -13.15 9.91 2.91
CA GLY A 186 -13.97 11.00 2.37
C GLY A 186 -13.39 11.70 1.16
N GLU A 187 -12.12 12.10 1.22
CA GLU A 187 -11.58 13.17 0.36
C GLU A 187 -10.62 12.68 -0.73
N LEU A 188 -10.07 11.47 -0.60
CA LEU A 188 -9.14 10.89 -1.58
C LEU A 188 -9.85 10.10 -2.69
N GLY A 189 -11.18 9.96 -2.61
CA GLY A 189 -11.98 9.22 -3.59
C GLY A 189 -11.91 7.70 -3.37
N ALA A 190 -12.31 6.93 -4.38
CA ALA A 190 -12.29 5.46 -4.35
C ALA A 190 -10.86 4.91 -4.57
N VAL A 191 -9.94 5.26 -3.68
CA VAL A 191 -8.55 4.80 -3.74
C VAL A 191 -8.50 3.32 -3.40
N ARG A 192 -7.77 2.57 -4.23
CA ARG A 192 -7.48 1.15 -4.04
C ARG A 192 -5.99 0.92 -3.80
N SER A 193 -5.14 1.68 -4.48
CA SER A 193 -3.69 1.51 -4.46
C SER A 193 -2.98 2.66 -3.75
N MET A 194 -2.05 2.33 -2.86
CA MET A 194 -1.29 3.27 -2.04
C MET A 194 0.18 3.19 -2.42
N VAL A 195 0.69 4.26 -3.03
CA VAL A 195 2.12 4.38 -3.37
C VAL A 195 2.83 5.09 -2.22
N LEU A 196 3.67 4.36 -1.50
CA LEU A 196 4.30 4.79 -0.27
C LEU A 196 5.81 5.01 -0.47
N PHE A 197 6.29 6.18 -0.07
CA PHE A 197 7.70 6.56 -0.10
C PHE A 197 8.08 7.46 1.09
N GLY A 198 9.37 7.60 1.37
CA GLY A 198 9.89 8.36 2.52
C GLY A 198 10.66 7.52 3.55
N VAL A 199 10.66 7.94 4.81
CA VAL A 199 11.51 7.38 5.88
C VAL A 199 10.73 7.15 7.18
N GLU A 200 11.15 6.24 8.07
CA GLU A 200 12.14 5.18 7.85
C GLU A 200 11.48 3.91 7.31
N THR A 201 12.15 3.23 6.37
CA THR A 201 11.66 1.99 5.72
C THR A 201 11.16 0.96 6.72
N HIS A 202 11.93 0.69 7.79
CA HIS A 202 11.63 -0.35 8.78
C HIS A 202 10.68 0.08 9.90
N VAL A 203 10.35 1.37 10.01
CA VAL A 203 9.51 1.94 11.08
C VAL A 203 8.21 2.49 10.49
N CYS A 204 8.20 3.76 10.09
CA CYS A 204 7.00 4.46 9.66
C CYS A 204 6.45 3.89 8.36
N ILE A 205 7.31 3.64 7.37
CA ILE A 205 6.91 3.02 6.09
C ILE A 205 6.36 1.61 6.33
N GLN A 206 7.09 0.75 7.04
CA GLN A 206 6.68 -0.63 7.28
C GLN A 206 5.37 -0.72 8.07
N GLN A 207 5.19 0.05 9.14
CA GLN A 207 3.95 0.02 9.91
C GLN A 207 2.78 0.55 9.10
N THR A 208 2.97 1.63 8.34
CA THR A 208 1.93 2.18 7.45
C THR A 208 1.52 1.14 6.40
N ALA A 209 2.48 0.53 5.71
CA ALA A 209 2.23 -0.45 4.67
C ALA A 209 1.49 -1.70 5.20
N LEU A 210 1.90 -2.21 6.37
CA LEU A 210 1.24 -3.36 6.99
C LEU A 210 -0.21 -3.04 7.40
N GLU A 211 -0.47 -1.87 7.98
CA GLU A 211 -1.83 -1.48 8.34
C GLU A 211 -2.72 -1.24 7.10
N LEU A 212 -2.22 -0.57 6.07
CA LEU A 212 -2.94 -0.38 4.81
C LEU A 212 -3.28 -1.73 4.15
N THR A 213 -2.31 -2.65 4.13
CA THR A 213 -2.49 -4.01 3.59
C THR A 213 -3.52 -4.80 4.40
N ALA A 214 -3.52 -4.66 5.73
CA ALA A 214 -4.51 -5.30 6.59
C ALA A 214 -5.93 -4.78 6.29
N ARG A 215 -6.06 -3.47 6.01
CA ARG A 215 -7.31 -2.81 5.61
C ARG A 215 -7.73 -3.10 4.16
N GLY A 216 -6.93 -3.87 3.41
CA GLY A 216 -7.28 -4.33 2.07
C GLY A 216 -6.83 -3.43 0.93
N TYR A 217 -6.03 -2.39 1.19
CA TYR A 217 -5.42 -1.60 0.13
C TYR A 217 -4.28 -2.37 -0.55
N GLU A 218 -4.09 -2.15 -1.85
CA GLU A 218 -2.89 -2.59 -2.55
C GLU A 218 -1.77 -1.60 -2.26
N VAL A 219 -0.67 -2.05 -1.65
CA VAL A 219 0.42 -1.15 -1.26
C VAL A 219 1.61 -1.35 -2.16
N HIS A 220 2.13 -0.25 -2.69
CA HIS A 220 3.34 -0.16 -3.49
C HIS A 220 4.38 0.64 -2.72
N VAL A 221 5.47 0.01 -2.28
CA VAL A 221 6.58 0.70 -1.63
C VAL A 221 7.66 0.99 -2.66
N VAL A 222 8.01 2.27 -2.80
CA VAL A 222 9.00 2.74 -3.78
C VAL A 222 10.40 2.62 -3.17
N GLY A 223 11.13 1.57 -3.55
CA GLY A 223 12.40 1.19 -2.93
C GLY A 223 13.49 2.25 -3.09
N ASP A 224 13.58 2.87 -4.27
CA ASP A 224 14.51 3.96 -4.60
C ASP A 224 14.10 5.32 -4.02
N ALA A 225 12.93 5.41 -3.38
CA ALA A 225 12.45 6.59 -2.64
C ALA A 225 12.22 6.31 -1.15
N THR A 226 12.73 5.19 -0.62
CA THR A 226 12.66 4.86 0.80
C THR A 226 14.02 4.45 1.35
N SER A 227 14.32 4.86 2.58
CA SER A 227 15.55 4.46 3.23
C SER A 227 15.45 4.43 4.76
N SER A 228 16.53 3.99 5.39
CA SER A 228 16.71 3.89 6.84
C SER A 228 18.14 4.29 7.21
N ARG A 229 18.40 4.47 8.50
CA ARG A 229 19.75 4.73 9.02
C ARG A 229 20.72 3.58 8.77
N SER A 230 20.22 2.35 8.83
CA SER A 230 20.95 1.12 8.56
C SER A 230 20.48 0.50 7.25
N GLN A 231 21.42 0.05 6.41
CA GLN A 231 21.07 -0.71 5.20
C GLN A 231 20.53 -2.10 5.52
N THR A 232 20.97 -2.71 6.64
CA THR A 232 20.40 -3.98 7.12
C THR A 232 18.92 -3.82 7.44
N ASP A 233 18.56 -2.77 8.19
CA ASP A 233 17.15 -2.51 8.56
C ASP A 233 16.30 -2.22 7.32
N ARG A 234 16.83 -1.40 6.40
CA ARG A 234 16.18 -1.12 5.12
C ARG A 234 15.92 -2.39 4.32
N LEU A 235 16.94 -3.22 4.09
CA LEU A 235 16.84 -4.41 3.25
C LEU A 235 15.89 -5.45 3.84
N LEU A 236 16.00 -5.72 5.14
CA LEU A 236 15.12 -6.68 5.82
C LEU A 236 13.67 -6.19 5.85
N ALA A 237 13.43 -4.88 5.99
CA ALA A 237 12.10 -4.31 5.92
C ALA A 237 11.48 -4.47 4.53
N LEU A 238 12.21 -4.14 3.45
CA LEU A 238 11.72 -4.33 2.07
C LEU A 238 11.40 -5.81 1.78
N GLN A 239 12.27 -6.73 2.21
CA GLN A 239 12.02 -8.17 2.07
C GLN A 239 10.79 -8.63 2.85
N ARG A 240 10.62 -8.15 4.09
CA ARG A 240 9.46 -8.46 4.92
C ARG A 240 8.17 -7.93 4.29
N LEU A 241 8.19 -6.71 3.78
CA LEU A 241 7.05 -6.08 3.12
C LEU A 241 6.64 -6.86 1.87
N SER A 242 7.62 -7.25 1.04
CA SER A 242 7.36 -8.12 -0.12
C SER A 242 6.64 -9.42 0.28
N ARG A 243 7.13 -10.09 1.34
CA ARG A 243 6.49 -11.31 1.90
C ARG A 243 5.16 -11.05 2.62
N ALA A 244 4.79 -9.81 2.85
CA ALA A 244 3.50 -9.43 3.42
C ALA A 244 2.47 -9.10 2.34
N GLY A 245 2.81 -9.27 1.05
CA GLY A 245 1.96 -8.93 -0.08
C GLY A 245 2.03 -7.46 -0.50
N VAL A 246 3.06 -6.72 -0.05
CA VAL A 246 3.34 -5.35 -0.52
C VAL A 246 4.22 -5.43 -1.76
N ILE A 247 3.89 -4.64 -2.78
CA ILE A 247 4.66 -4.58 -4.02
C ILE A 247 5.84 -3.64 -3.82
N VAL A 248 7.06 -4.18 -3.83
CA VAL A 248 8.27 -3.34 -3.84
C VAL A 248 8.60 -3.00 -5.29
N THR A 249 8.63 -1.72 -5.62
CA THR A 249 8.80 -1.20 -6.99
C THR A 249 9.78 -0.02 -7.02
N THR A 250 9.97 0.59 -8.18
CA THR A 250 10.80 1.79 -8.37
C THR A 250 9.98 2.98 -8.83
N SER A 251 10.52 4.18 -8.66
CA SER A 251 9.86 5.43 -9.05
C SER A 251 9.53 5.49 -10.54
N GLU A 252 10.46 5.04 -11.39
CA GLU A 252 10.27 4.99 -12.84
C GLU A 252 9.16 4.01 -13.23
N ALA A 253 9.15 2.82 -12.62
CA ALA A 253 8.12 1.81 -12.87
C ALA A 253 6.73 2.32 -12.48
N VAL A 254 6.60 2.98 -11.32
CA VAL A 254 5.33 3.61 -10.88
C VAL A 254 4.83 4.62 -11.89
N LEU A 255 5.69 5.57 -12.29
CA LEU A 255 5.30 6.67 -13.17
C LEU A 255 4.94 6.18 -14.57
N LEU A 256 5.68 5.22 -15.13
CA LEU A 256 5.37 4.63 -16.42
C LEU A 256 4.11 3.76 -16.38
N GLN A 257 3.87 3.04 -15.28
CA GLN A 257 2.65 2.25 -15.12
C GLN A 257 1.40 3.12 -15.10
N LEU A 258 1.46 4.28 -14.43
CA LEU A 258 0.33 5.22 -14.33
C LEU A 258 -0.08 5.84 -15.67
N VAL A 259 0.86 6.00 -16.62
CA VAL A 259 0.53 6.48 -17.98
C VAL A 259 0.18 5.34 -18.95
N ALA A 260 0.62 4.11 -18.65
CA ALA A 260 0.38 2.86 -19.37
C ALA A 260 0.84 2.78 -20.84
N ASP A 261 0.73 3.86 -21.61
CA ASP A 261 1.05 3.94 -23.04
C ASP A 261 1.80 5.25 -23.38
N LYS A 262 2.66 5.20 -24.40
CA LYS A 262 3.38 6.37 -24.92
C LYS A 262 2.45 7.44 -25.50
N ASP A 263 1.25 7.05 -25.91
CA ASP A 263 0.24 7.93 -26.51
C ASP A 263 -0.67 8.58 -25.45
N HIS A 264 -0.45 8.28 -24.15
CA HIS A 264 -1.13 8.96 -23.06
C HIS A 264 -0.85 10.49 -23.10
N PRO A 265 -1.86 11.37 -22.94
CA PRO A 265 -1.68 12.82 -23.09
C PRO A 265 -0.59 13.41 -22.17
N LYS A 266 -0.40 12.82 -20.98
CA LYS A 266 0.61 13.24 -20.00
C LYS A 266 1.96 12.53 -20.12
N PHE A 267 2.12 11.58 -21.06
CA PHE A 267 3.35 10.79 -21.19
C PHE A 267 4.59 11.67 -21.35
N ARG A 268 4.55 12.72 -22.18
CA ARG A 268 5.71 13.61 -22.40
C ARG A 268 6.14 14.35 -21.14
N ALA A 269 5.18 14.80 -20.33
CA ALA A 269 5.46 15.44 -19.05
C ALA A 269 6.12 14.45 -18.08
N VAL A 270 5.53 13.25 -17.95
CA VAL A 270 6.08 12.18 -17.10
C VAL A 270 7.46 11.71 -17.58
N GLN A 271 7.65 11.52 -18.88
CA GLN A 271 8.93 11.15 -19.49
C GLN A 271 10.03 12.16 -19.17
N ALA A 272 9.71 13.45 -19.12
CA ALA A 272 10.69 14.47 -18.76
C ALA A 272 11.23 14.28 -17.34
N LEU A 273 10.40 13.80 -16.40
CA LEU A 273 10.79 13.53 -15.01
C LEU A 273 11.78 12.37 -14.88
N ILE A 274 11.66 11.37 -15.75
CA ILE A 274 12.46 10.13 -15.75
C ILE A 274 13.52 10.08 -16.85
N LYS A 275 13.74 11.20 -17.56
CA LYS A 275 14.72 11.27 -18.64
C LYS A 275 16.14 10.95 -18.15
N THR A 276 16.44 11.36 -16.93
CA THR A 276 17.64 10.94 -16.20
C THR A 276 17.26 9.78 -15.29
N SER A 277 18.03 8.70 -15.29
CA SER A 277 17.81 7.58 -14.37
C SER A 277 17.77 8.04 -12.92
N ALA A 278 16.98 7.36 -12.08
CA ALA A 278 17.02 7.61 -10.64
C ALA A 278 18.45 7.40 -10.10
N PRO A 279 18.91 8.20 -9.13
CA PRO A 279 20.22 8.03 -8.50
C PRO A 279 20.32 6.66 -7.80
N GLU A 280 21.52 6.11 -7.80
CA GLU A 280 21.80 4.86 -7.11
C GLU A 280 21.63 5.03 -5.59
N THR A 281 20.90 4.11 -4.98
CA THR A 281 20.67 4.11 -3.52
C THR A 281 21.18 2.83 -2.87
N GLY A 282 22.08 2.09 -3.51
CA GLY A 282 22.69 0.87 -2.94
C GLY A 282 21.73 -0.30 -2.76
N LEU A 283 20.62 -0.35 -3.52
CA LEU A 283 19.68 -1.47 -3.53
C LEU A 283 20.21 -2.68 -4.31
N VAL A 284 21.05 -2.42 -5.31
CA VAL A 284 21.76 -3.45 -6.07
C VAL A 284 23.19 -3.51 -5.53
N PRO A 285 23.73 -4.71 -5.21
CA PRO A 285 25.14 -4.84 -4.88
C PRO A 285 25.97 -4.27 -6.03
N SER A 286 26.91 -3.38 -5.74
CA SER A 286 27.87 -2.94 -6.73
C SER A 286 28.60 -4.17 -7.28
N LEU A 287 28.43 -4.44 -8.56
CA LEU A 287 29.19 -5.45 -9.28
C LEU A 287 30.64 -4.97 -9.25
N GLY A 288 31.44 -5.55 -8.35
CA GLY A 288 32.89 -5.38 -8.31
C GLY A 288 33.57 -6.11 -9.45
#